data_AF-A0A5R9DTP4-F1
#
_entry.id   AF-A0A5R9DTP4-F1
#
_cell.length_a   1.000
_cell.length_b   1.000
_cell.length_c   1.000
_cell.angle_alpha   90.00
_cell.angle_beta   90.00
_cell.angle_gamma   90.00
#
_symmetry.space_group_name_H-M   'P 1'
#
loop_
_entity.id
_entity.type
_entity.pdbx_description
1 polymer ?
#
loop_
_entity_poly.entity_id
_entity_poly.type
_entity_poly.pdbx_seq_one_letter_code
_entity_poly.pdbx_strand_id
1 'polypeptide(L)' 'MQFSMWVTLAELNLGASLQHMNIGFEQGFDKSVKEMFNLPASYELVAQMPFGSIEGTPGEKE' A
#
# COMPACT_ATOMS: atom_id res chain seq x y z
N MET A 1 -1.88 -11.09 3.42
CA MET A 1 -1.14 -10.51 4.58
C MET A 1 -1.51 -9.06 4.83
N GLN A 2 -1.85 -8.31 3.78
CA GLN A 2 -2.27 -6.90 3.82
C GLN A 2 -3.45 -6.66 4.77
N PHE A 3 -4.43 -7.57 4.81
CA PHE A 3 -5.56 -7.48 5.74
C PHE A 3 -5.13 -7.45 7.22
N SER A 4 -4.21 -8.35 7.61
CA SER A 4 -3.72 -8.40 9.00
C SER A 4 -3.03 -7.10 9.41
N MET A 5 -2.25 -6.51 8.51
CA MET A 5 -1.65 -5.18 8.75
C MET A 5 -2.70 -4.09 8.89
N TRP A 6 -3.73 -4.10 8.04
CA TRP A 6 -4.82 -3.12 8.11
C TRP A 6 -5.55 -3.22 9.45
N VAL A 7 -5.87 -4.43 9.91
CA VAL A 7 -6.50 -4.64 11.23
C VAL A 7 -5.65 -4.06 12.35
N THR A 8 -4.34 -4.34 12.37
CA THR A 8 -3.44 -3.77 13.39
C THR A 8 -3.38 -2.24 13.33
N LEU A 9 -3.35 -1.64 12.15
CA LEU A 9 -3.39 -0.19 12.01
C LEU A 9 -4.71 0.39 12.54
N ALA A 10 -5.84 -0.28 12.27
CA ALA A 10 -7.14 0.13 12.78
C ALA A 10 -7.22 0.03 14.31
N GLU A 11 -6.64 -1.01 14.92
CA GLU A 11 -6.52 -1.14 16.39
C GLU A 11 -5.70 -0.01 17.02
N LEU A 12 -4.73 0.52 16.28
CA LEU A 12 -3.93 1.70 16.68
C LEU A 12 -4.63 3.04 16.36
N ASN A 13 -5.90 3.01 15.94
CA ASN A 13 -6.66 4.18 15.52
C ASN A 13 -6.01 4.94 14.34
N LEU A 14 -5.39 4.20 13.42
CA LEU A 14 -4.83 4.72 12.19
C LEU A 14 -5.73 4.34 11.00
N GLY A 15 -5.99 5.33 10.15
CA GLY A 15 -6.63 5.11 8.87
C GLY A 15 -5.63 4.53 7.88
N ALA A 16 -6.09 3.68 6.97
CA ALA A 16 -5.29 3.13 5.89
C ALA A 16 -6.15 2.94 4.63
N SER A 17 -5.50 2.87 3.47
CA SER A 17 -6.11 2.42 2.23
C SER A 17 -5.19 1.45 1.51
N LEU A 18 -5.72 0.58 0.64
CA LEU A 18 -4.92 -0.34 -0.16
C LEU A 18 -5.02 0.04 -1.63
N GLN A 19 -3.89 0.40 -2.23
CA GLN A 19 -3.77 0.84 -3.62
C GLN A 19 -3.01 -0.20 -4.44
N HIS A 20 -3.35 -0.31 -5.73
CA HIS A 20 -2.68 -1.19 -6.68
C HIS A 20 -2.07 -0.35 -7.82
N MET A 21 -1.13 0.54 -7.46
CA MET A 21 -0.39 1.38 -8.43
C MET A 21 0.75 0.63 -9.11
N ASN A 22 0.89 -0.68 -8.84
CA ASN A 22 1.86 -1.59 -9.44
C ASN A 22 1.48 -2.02 -10.88
N ILE A 23 0.73 -1.21 -11.62
CA ILE A 23 0.32 -1.52 -12.99
C ILE A 23 1.53 -1.41 -13.92
N GLY A 24 1.95 -2.54 -14.51
CA GLY A 24 3.03 -2.63 -15.49
C GLY A 24 4.41 -2.89 -14.89
N PHE A 25 4.76 -4.18 -14.73
CA PHE A 25 6.06 -4.66 -14.21
C PHE A 25 7.28 -4.09 -14.94
N GLU A 26 7.13 -3.71 -16.21
CA GLU A 26 8.23 -3.20 -17.06
C GLU A 26 8.22 -1.68 -17.25
N GLN A 27 7.11 -1.01 -16.96
CA GLN A 27 6.91 0.43 -17.17
C GLN A 27 5.95 0.96 -16.10
N GLY A 28 6.46 1.61 -15.05
CA GLY A 28 5.60 2.18 -14.00
C GLY A 28 6.31 2.45 -12.66
N PHE A 29 5.50 2.65 -11.62
CA PHE A 29 5.91 2.93 -10.24
C PHE A 29 6.75 1.81 -9.60
N ASP A 30 6.61 0.55 -10.04
CA ASP A 30 7.39 -0.57 -9.48
C ASP A 30 8.88 -0.43 -9.78
N LYS A 31 9.24 -0.13 -11.04
CA LYS A 31 10.63 0.04 -11.46
C LYS A 31 11.31 1.17 -10.70
N SER A 32 10.66 2.33 -10.58
CA SER A 32 11.23 3.49 -9.88
C SER A 32 11.42 3.23 -8.38
N VAL A 33 10.50 2.51 -7.73
CA VAL A 33 10.64 2.10 -6.32
C VAL A 33 11.80 1.12 -6.17
N LYS A 34 11.90 0.12 -7.05
CA LYS A 34 13.01 -0.86 -7.03
C LYS A 34 14.37 -0.19 -7.19
N GLU A 35 14.49 0.74 -8.12
CA GLU A 35 15.73 1.52 -8.35
C GLU A 35 16.04 2.45 -7.18
N MET A 36 15.04 3.20 -6.68
CA MET A 36 15.22 4.16 -5.58
C MET A 36 15.71 3.49 -4.29
N PHE A 37 15.19 2.30 -3.98
CA PHE A 37 15.50 1.57 -2.75
C PHE A 37 16.49 0.41 -2.96
N ASN A 38 17.04 0.27 -4.18
CA ASN A 38 17.98 -0.80 -4.55
C ASN A 38 17.49 -2.20 -4.17
N LEU A 39 16.23 -2.51 -4.51
CA LEU A 39 15.57 -3.77 -4.16
C LEU A 39 15.97 -4.90 -5.12
N PRO A 40 15.97 -6.17 -4.65
CA PRO A 40 16.23 -7.32 -5.51
C PRO A 40 15.24 -7.40 -6.69
N ALA A 41 15.74 -7.79 -7.87
CA ALA A 41 14.90 -7.98 -9.06
C ALA A 41 13.84 -9.08 -8.88
N SER A 42 14.06 -10.02 -7.96
CA SER A 42 13.12 -11.09 -7.62
C SER A 42 11.92 -10.62 -6.80
N TYR A 43 11.92 -9.39 -6.29
CA TYR A 43 10.79 -8.88 -5.51
C TYR A 43 9.71 -8.36 -6.45
N GLU A 44 8.46 -8.64 -6.09
CA GLU A 44 7.28 -8.15 -6.79
C GLU A 44 6.53 -7.17 -5.89
N LEU A 45 6.27 -5.96 -6.39
CA LEU A 45 5.44 -5.00 -5.69
C LEU A 45 3.97 -5.40 -5.85
N VAL A 46 3.38 -5.92 -4.78
CA VAL A 46 2.01 -6.46 -4.79
C VAL A 46 0.94 -5.38 -4.63
N ALA A 47 1.16 -4.43 -3.72
CA ALA A 47 0.24 -3.33 -3.40
C ALA A 47 0.95 -2.26 -2.55
N GLN A 48 0.31 -1.09 -2.38
CA GLN A 48 0.78 -0.02 -1.51
C GLN A 48 -0.29 0.31 -0.47
N MET A 49 0.11 0.46 0.80
CA MET A 49 -0.79 0.79 1.90
C MET A 49 -0.37 2.09 2.58
N PRO A 50 -0.78 3.27 2.08
CA PRO A 50 -0.63 4.51 2.82
C PRO A 50 -1.53 4.47 4.06
N PHE A 51 -0.99 4.94 5.19
CA PHE A 51 -1.68 4.97 6.49
C PHE A 51 -1.30 6.23 7.28
N GLY A 52 -2.13 6.63 8.24
CA GLY A 52 -1.92 7.84 9.05
C GLY A 52 -3.06 8.15 10.01
N SER A 53 -3.09 9.37 10.55
CA SER A 53 -4.20 9.86 11.36
C SER A 53 -5.51 9.88 10.54
N ILE A 54 -6.63 9.68 11.24
CA ILE A 54 -7.97 9.66 10.64
C ILE A 54 -8.47 11.10 10.56
N GLU A 55 -8.42 11.69 9.36
CA GLU A 55 -8.88 13.07 9.11
C GLU A 55 -10.36 13.15 8.65
N GLY A 56 -11.00 12.02 8.41
CA GLY A 56 -12.39 11.93 7.96
C GLY A 56 -12.99 10.55 8.14
N THR A 57 -14.31 10.47 8.19
CA THR A 57 -15.03 9.19 8.31
C THR A 57 -15.08 8.48 6.97
N PRO A 58 -15.00 7.13 6.94
CA PRO A 58 -15.22 6.38 5.71
C PRO A 58 -16.65 6.64 5.18
N GLY A 59 -16.80 6.59 3.87
CA GLY A 59 -18.13 6.63 3.22
C GLY A 59 -18.95 5.38 3.55
N GLU A 60 -20.21 5.38 3.13
CA GLU A 60 -21.06 4.20 3.24
C GLU A 60 -20.46 3.03 2.47
N LYS A 61 -20.54 1.84 3.07
CA LYS A 61 -20.13 0.60 2.42
C LYS A 61 -21.35 0.01 1.70
N GLU A 62 -21.24 -0.20 0.40
CA GLU A 62 -22.20 -0.97 -0.40
C GLU A 62 -22.12 -2.49 -0.14
#